data_AF-A0A0P4W4W8-F1
#
_entry.id   AF-A0A0P4W4W8-F1
#
_cell.length_a   1.000
_cell.length_b   1.000
_cell.length_c   1.000
_cell.angle_alpha   90.00
_cell.angle_beta   90.00
_cell.angle_gamma   90.00
#
_symmetry.space_group_name_H-M   'P 1'
#
loop_
_entity.id
_entity.type
_entity.pdbx_description
1 polymer ?
#
loop_
_entity_poly.entity_id
_entity_poly.type
_entity_poly.pdbx_seq_one_letter_code
_entity_poly.pdbx_strand_id
1 'polypeptide(L)'
;MEQSGGHLPHLSCHLRKFDAPEVDRCVRARGRAGKRTLITYIGDSRIRFHVEALIDLVRDLRPKITTYKGEEVPIHDFLGEKGLKEWQKYKHNFRVEVESSEGGAGLVISFLWASLLEMTQTPQKWDTDSVKVGAKEYLQSLTEAPQEEVPDLLILNTGAWQLSIKHARTEMEILDSTAVGVMSELRPVLTALSARTTVVWALPDPFKEYIDHNFNGRGHFTRQTNRMLEWLSNAQTALQPPGVIVWDSFLPLAHLSLIDCMNIIGHGLDLQALPHYAVFNTLISWECAERLHTGIETLSVAVQMMLNHICNPYLPGQYCCNR
;
A
#
# COMPACT_ATOMS: atom_id res chain seq x y z
N MET A 1 0.03 -18.85 -4.95
CA MET A 1 -1.19 -18.38 -5.66
C MET A 1 -1.81 -19.25 -6.80
N GLU A 2 -1.24 -20.38 -7.25
CA GLU A 2 -1.89 -21.20 -8.32
C GLU A 2 -3.20 -21.89 -7.90
N GLN A 3 -3.48 -22.01 -6.59
CA GLN A 3 -4.58 -22.86 -6.12
C GLN A 3 -5.97 -22.22 -6.08
N SER A 4 -6.13 -20.90 -6.27
CA SER A 4 -7.44 -20.23 -6.14
C SER A 4 -7.98 -19.57 -7.41
N GLY A 5 -7.26 -19.58 -8.53
CA GLY A 5 -7.75 -19.02 -9.80
C GLY A 5 -8.21 -17.55 -9.73
N GLY A 6 -7.67 -16.76 -8.79
CA GLY A 6 -8.09 -15.37 -8.57
C GLY A 6 -9.40 -15.20 -7.80
N HIS A 7 -9.94 -16.26 -7.20
CA HIS A 7 -11.07 -16.19 -6.29
C HIS A 7 -10.58 -15.86 -4.89
N LEU A 8 -10.93 -14.68 -4.38
CA LEU A 8 -10.74 -14.36 -2.97
C LEU A 8 -11.96 -14.84 -2.20
N PRO A 9 -11.78 -15.55 -1.08
CA PRO A 9 -12.91 -15.84 -0.19
C PRO A 9 -13.55 -14.50 0.17
N HIS A 10 -14.86 -14.39 -0.04
CA HIS A 10 -15.70 -13.20 0.20
C HIS A 10 -15.77 -12.13 -0.90
N LEU A 11 -15.09 -12.26 -2.05
CA LEU A 11 -15.42 -11.45 -3.24
C LEU A 11 -16.33 -12.26 -4.18
N SER A 12 -17.48 -11.68 -4.53
CA SER A 12 -18.47 -12.29 -5.44
C SER A 12 -18.06 -12.29 -6.91
N CYS A 13 -16.91 -11.71 -7.24
CA CYS A 13 -16.39 -11.57 -8.59
C CYS A 13 -14.93 -12.05 -8.66
N HIS A 14 -14.42 -12.22 -9.89
CA HIS A 14 -13.02 -12.60 -10.12
C HIS A 14 -12.14 -11.36 -10.25
N LEU A 15 -10.97 -11.38 -9.62
CA LEU A 15 -9.92 -10.39 -9.90
C LEU A 15 -9.18 -10.80 -11.16
N ARG A 16 -8.94 -9.83 -12.05
CA ARG A 16 -7.98 -10.03 -13.14
C ARG A 16 -6.59 -10.19 -12.53
N LYS A 17 -5.87 -11.23 -12.94
CA LYS A 17 -4.46 -11.37 -12.58
C LYS A 17 -3.62 -10.54 -13.54
N PHE A 18 -2.77 -9.70 -12.98
CA PHE A 18 -1.76 -8.92 -13.65
C PHE A 18 -0.39 -9.52 -13.38
N ASP A 19 0.37 -9.68 -14.44
CA ASP A 19 1.83 -9.81 -14.46
C ASP A 19 2.41 -8.58 -15.19
N ALA A 20 3.74 -8.49 -15.30
CA ALA A 20 4.39 -7.39 -16.00
C ALA A 20 3.82 -7.13 -17.43
N PRO A 21 3.68 -8.14 -18.31
CA PRO A 21 3.05 -7.95 -19.62
C PRO A 21 1.61 -7.42 -19.58
N GLU A 22 0.77 -7.90 -18.67
CA GLU A 22 -0.60 -7.40 -18.50
C GLU A 22 -0.63 -5.96 -17.97
N VAL A 23 0.30 -5.58 -17.09
CA VAL A 23 0.46 -4.18 -16.64
C VAL A 23 0.87 -3.29 -17.82
N ASP A 24 1.86 -3.69 -18.62
CA ASP A 24 2.25 -2.93 -19.81
C ASP A 24 1.09 -2.81 -20.82
N ARG A 25 0.30 -3.88 -21.00
CA ARG A 25 -0.92 -3.82 -21.84
C ARG A 25 -1.93 -2.80 -21.31
N CYS A 26 -2.17 -2.77 -20.00
CA CYS A 26 -3.05 -1.78 -19.37
C CYS A 26 -2.54 -0.35 -19.60
N VAL A 27 -1.26 -0.10 -19.32
CA VAL A 27 -0.63 1.21 -19.44
C VAL A 27 -0.74 1.72 -20.88
N ARG A 28 -0.50 0.85 -21.88
CA ARG A 28 -0.71 1.20 -23.31
C ARG A 28 -2.15 1.47 -23.66
N ALA A 29 -3.10 0.69 -23.12
CA ALA A 29 -4.53 0.91 -23.36
C ALA A 29 -4.98 2.26 -22.80
N ARG A 30 -4.51 2.62 -21.60
CA ARG A 30 -4.72 3.95 -21.01
C ARG A 30 -4.08 5.07 -21.82
N GLY A 31 -2.83 4.88 -22.25
CA GLY A 31 -2.11 5.83 -23.10
C GLY A 31 -2.84 6.13 -24.41
N ARG A 32 -3.39 5.10 -25.07
CA ARG A 32 -4.22 5.25 -26.29
C ARG A 32 -5.53 6.02 -26.03
N ALA A 33 -6.05 5.97 -24.82
CA ALA A 33 -7.20 6.76 -24.39
C ALA A 33 -6.82 8.18 -23.91
N GLY A 34 -5.57 8.61 -24.11
CA GLY A 34 -5.06 9.92 -23.67
C GLY A 34 -4.90 10.02 -22.15
N LYS A 35 -4.79 8.89 -21.44
CA LYS A 35 -4.60 8.83 -19.99
C LYS A 35 -3.17 8.40 -19.67
N ARG A 36 -2.54 9.11 -18.73
CA ARG A 36 -1.30 8.66 -18.10
C ARG A 36 -1.65 7.57 -17.07
N THR A 37 -0.62 6.97 -16.47
CA THR A 37 -0.79 6.11 -15.31
C THR A 37 0.13 6.60 -14.21
N LEU A 38 -0.33 7.59 -13.45
CA LEU A 38 0.38 8.15 -12.31
C LEU A 38 -0.28 7.70 -11.01
N ILE A 39 0.45 6.91 -10.22
CA ILE A 39 0.01 6.42 -8.91
C ILE A 39 0.89 7.07 -7.85
N THR A 40 0.28 7.68 -6.83
CA THR A 40 1.01 8.24 -5.69
C THR A 40 0.55 7.59 -4.41
N TYR A 41 1.50 7.13 -3.62
CA TYR A 41 1.29 6.56 -2.30
C TYR A 41 1.84 7.51 -1.25
N ILE A 42 1.07 7.72 -0.19
CA ILE A 42 1.46 8.56 0.94
C ILE A 42 1.13 7.83 2.23
N GLY A 43 2.13 7.61 3.08
CA GLY A 43 1.92 6.96 4.37
C GLY A 43 3.20 6.43 5.01
N ASP A 44 3.10 5.30 5.69
CA ASP A 44 4.21 4.69 6.42
C ASP A 44 4.81 3.44 5.73
N SER A 45 5.51 2.61 6.50
CA SER A 45 6.13 1.38 6.02
C SER A 45 5.14 0.37 5.47
N ARG A 46 3.88 0.36 5.92
CA ARG A 46 2.88 -0.57 5.42
C ARG A 46 2.54 -0.26 3.98
N ILE A 47 2.17 0.98 3.67
CA ILE A 47 1.85 1.33 2.28
C ILE A 47 3.10 1.30 1.38
N ARG A 48 4.30 1.56 1.93
CA ARG A 48 5.56 1.35 1.20
C ARG A 48 5.69 -0.09 0.70
N PHE A 49 5.29 -1.09 1.49
CA PHE A 49 5.34 -2.49 1.05
C PHE A 49 4.36 -2.80 -0.09
N HIS A 50 3.24 -2.09 -0.21
CA HIS A 50 2.39 -2.18 -1.38
C HIS A 50 3.11 -1.63 -2.63
N VAL A 51 3.90 -0.57 -2.46
CA VAL A 51 4.73 -0.01 -3.55
C VAL A 51 5.83 -0.98 -3.96
N GLU A 52 6.53 -1.57 -3.00
CA GLU A 52 7.59 -2.57 -3.25
C GLU A 52 7.03 -3.80 -3.98
N ALA A 53 5.86 -4.30 -3.56
CA ALA A 53 5.18 -5.40 -4.23
C ALA A 53 4.76 -5.04 -5.68
N LEU A 54 4.32 -3.80 -5.93
CA LEU A 54 4.03 -3.34 -7.29
C LEU A 54 5.29 -3.24 -8.14
N ILE A 55 6.38 -2.70 -7.59
CA ILE A 55 7.67 -2.59 -8.29
C ILE A 55 8.20 -3.96 -8.66
N ASP A 56 8.11 -4.93 -7.74
CA ASP A 56 8.52 -6.31 -8.01
C ASP A 56 7.67 -6.95 -9.12
N LEU A 57 6.35 -6.72 -9.10
CA LEU A 57 5.45 -7.21 -10.15
C LEU A 57 5.84 -6.70 -11.54
N VAL A 58 6.34 -5.48 -11.64
CA VAL A 58 6.75 -4.84 -12.91
C VAL A 58 8.26 -4.88 -13.16
N ARG A 59 9.01 -5.67 -12.38
CA ARG A 59 10.48 -5.78 -12.45
C ARG A 59 10.98 -6.04 -13.87
N ASP A 60 10.32 -6.92 -14.61
CA ASP A 60 10.71 -7.30 -15.98
C ASP A 60 10.56 -6.17 -17.00
N LEU A 61 9.80 -5.12 -16.65
CA LEU A 61 9.70 -3.88 -17.43
C LEU A 61 10.85 -2.90 -17.15
N ARG A 62 11.86 -3.31 -16.36
CA ARG A 62 13.09 -2.55 -16.05
C ARG A 62 12.79 -1.14 -15.53
N PRO A 63 12.06 -1.02 -14.41
CA PRO A 63 11.70 0.26 -13.84
C PRO A 63 12.95 1.09 -13.50
N LYS A 64 12.92 2.38 -13.84
CA LYS A 64 13.91 3.35 -13.40
C LYS A 64 13.47 3.92 -12.05
N ILE A 65 14.24 3.66 -11.00
CA ILE A 65 13.95 4.15 -9.64
C ILE A 65 14.85 5.34 -9.37
N THR A 66 14.24 6.45 -8.95
CA THR A 66 14.93 7.70 -8.63
C THR A 66 14.52 8.19 -7.26
N THR A 67 15.48 8.64 -6.46
CA THR A 67 15.19 9.36 -5.22
C THR A 67 14.75 10.79 -5.52
N TYR A 68 14.16 11.47 -4.54
CA TYR A 68 13.83 12.90 -4.69
C TYR A 68 15.08 13.80 -4.81
N LYS A 69 16.27 13.28 -4.50
CA LYS A 69 17.55 13.95 -4.75
C LYS A 69 18.04 13.77 -6.19
N GLY A 70 17.29 13.03 -7.02
CA GLY A 70 17.67 12.71 -8.40
C GLY A 70 18.66 11.54 -8.52
N GLU A 71 18.99 10.86 -7.42
CA GLU A 71 19.86 9.68 -7.45
C GLU A 71 19.11 8.49 -8.04
N GLU A 72 19.68 7.84 -9.05
CA GLU A 72 19.17 6.58 -9.59
C GLU A 72 19.54 5.42 -8.67
N VAL A 73 18.58 4.53 -8.40
CA VAL A 73 18.73 3.39 -7.49
C VAL A 73 18.53 2.10 -8.28
N PRO A 74 19.49 1.16 -8.26
CA PRO A 74 19.28 -0.16 -8.86
C PRO A 74 18.12 -0.89 -8.19
N ILE A 75 17.28 -1.56 -8.97
CA ILE A 75 16.10 -2.29 -8.44
C ILE A 75 16.47 -3.31 -7.35
N HIS A 76 17.58 -4.04 -7.53
CA HIS A 76 18.08 -5.01 -6.54
C HIS A 76 18.45 -4.34 -5.20
N ASP A 77 18.93 -3.10 -5.24
CA ASP A 77 19.29 -2.34 -4.03
C ASP A 77 18.03 -1.79 -3.37
N PHE A 78 17.09 -1.30 -4.18
CA PHE A 78 15.81 -0.79 -3.72
C PHE A 78 14.94 -1.88 -3.08
N LEU A 79 14.96 -3.11 -3.60
CA LEU A 79 14.22 -4.24 -3.04
C LEU A 79 15.00 -4.99 -1.94
N GLY A 80 16.17 -4.47 -1.53
CA GLY A 80 16.91 -5.00 -0.39
C GLY A 80 17.64 -6.33 -0.65
N GLU A 81 17.86 -6.71 -1.91
CA GLU A 81 18.59 -7.93 -2.27
C GLU A 81 20.05 -7.89 -1.81
N LYS A 82 20.65 -6.70 -1.72
CA LYS A 82 22.00 -6.48 -1.16
C LYS A 82 22.05 -6.21 0.35
N GLY A 83 20.91 -6.26 1.05
CA GLY A 83 20.81 -6.14 2.51
C GLY A 83 20.30 -4.78 3.05
N LEU A 84 19.95 -4.77 4.35
CA LEU A 84 19.19 -3.71 5.04
C LEU A 84 19.76 -2.28 4.94
N LYS A 85 21.09 -2.12 4.93
CA LYS A 85 21.71 -0.79 5.08
C LYS A 85 21.50 0.08 3.85
N GLU A 86 21.64 -0.49 2.65
CA GLU A 86 21.42 0.24 1.40
C GLU A 86 19.95 0.57 1.21
N TRP A 87 19.07 -0.38 1.52
CA TRP A 87 17.62 -0.21 1.46
C TRP A 87 17.11 0.95 2.33
N GLN A 88 17.62 1.10 3.57
CA GLN A 88 17.17 2.14 4.49
C GLN A 88 17.47 3.57 3.99
N LYS A 89 18.46 3.75 3.12
CA LYS A 89 18.83 5.06 2.56
C LYS A 89 17.72 5.64 1.68
N TYR A 90 16.90 4.80 1.06
CA TYR A 90 15.97 5.18 -0.01
C TYR A 90 14.49 5.16 0.41
N LYS A 91 14.20 4.77 1.66
CA LYS A 91 12.85 4.39 2.11
C LYS A 91 11.85 5.52 2.30
N HIS A 92 12.29 6.78 2.29
CA HIS A 92 11.43 7.90 2.67
C HIS A 92 10.70 8.49 1.48
N ASN A 93 11.40 8.91 0.43
CA ASN A 93 10.75 9.54 -0.72
C ASN A 93 11.44 9.05 -1.99
N PHE A 94 10.69 8.43 -2.89
CA PHE A 94 11.19 7.98 -4.19
C PHE A 94 10.11 8.04 -5.28
N ARG A 95 10.58 8.01 -6.53
CA ARG A 95 9.78 7.99 -7.74
C ARG A 95 10.29 6.89 -8.66
N VAL A 96 9.38 6.09 -9.17
CA VAL A 96 9.65 4.99 -10.10
C VAL A 96 8.96 5.29 -11.41
N GLU A 97 9.70 5.18 -12.51
CA GLU A 97 9.19 5.34 -13.86
C GLU A 97 9.39 4.03 -14.62
N VAL A 98 8.31 3.53 -15.20
CA VAL A 98 8.29 2.31 -16.01
C VAL A 98 7.88 2.72 -17.42
N GLU A 99 8.83 2.64 -18.34
CA GLU A 99 8.55 2.90 -19.75
C GLU A 99 7.76 1.72 -20.35
N SER A 100 6.80 2.04 -21.21
CA SER A 100 6.08 1.01 -21.94
C SER A 100 6.94 0.39 -23.04
N SER A 101 6.72 -0.90 -23.32
CA SER A 101 7.44 -1.67 -24.34
C SER A 101 7.38 -1.06 -25.76
N GLU A 102 6.34 -0.30 -26.08
CA GLU A 102 6.14 0.32 -27.40
C GLU A 102 6.62 1.79 -27.47
N GLY A 103 7.19 2.32 -26.39
CA GLY A 103 7.42 3.75 -26.23
C GLY A 103 6.11 4.53 -26.01
N GLY A 104 6.16 5.64 -25.28
CA GLY A 104 4.98 6.47 -24.98
C GLY A 104 4.63 6.57 -23.49
N ALA A 105 3.34 6.63 -23.17
CA ALA A 105 2.87 6.84 -21.79
C ALA A 105 3.29 5.67 -20.88
N GLY A 106 4.14 5.94 -19.89
CA GLY A 106 4.59 4.96 -18.90
C GLY A 106 3.71 4.88 -17.65
N LEU A 107 4.05 3.93 -16.78
CA LEU A 107 3.58 3.88 -15.40
C LEU A 107 4.56 4.68 -14.53
N VAL A 108 4.02 5.62 -13.76
CA VAL A 108 4.79 6.39 -12.78
C VAL A 108 4.23 6.08 -11.41
N ILE A 109 5.10 5.66 -10.49
CA ILE A 109 4.77 5.37 -9.10
C ILE A 109 5.57 6.33 -8.22
N SER A 110 4.91 7.06 -7.35
CA SER A 110 5.56 7.95 -6.39
C SER A 110 5.22 7.53 -4.97
N PHE A 111 6.18 7.62 -4.06
CA PHE A 111 5.98 7.36 -2.65
C PHE A 111 6.50 8.54 -1.82
N LEU A 112 5.64 9.01 -0.91
CA LEU A 112 5.94 10.05 0.06
C LEU A 112 5.77 9.47 1.48
N TRP A 113 6.86 9.44 2.26
CA TRP A 113 6.79 9.02 3.65
C TRP A 113 6.13 10.09 4.51
N ALA A 114 4.97 9.75 5.05
CA ALA A 114 4.21 10.57 5.97
C ALA A 114 3.44 9.67 6.94
N SER A 115 4.17 9.13 7.93
CA SER A 115 3.61 8.20 8.90
C SER A 115 2.48 8.77 9.75
N LEU A 116 2.39 10.10 9.84
CA LEU A 116 1.33 10.85 10.52
C LEU A 116 0.87 11.97 9.57
N LEU A 117 -0.13 11.68 8.72
CA LEU A 117 -0.53 12.52 7.58
C LEU A 117 -0.80 14.01 7.89
N GLU A 118 -1.24 14.40 9.10
CA GLU A 118 -1.39 15.82 9.47
C GLU A 118 -0.08 16.51 9.87
N MET A 119 0.93 15.77 10.33
CA MET A 119 2.07 16.41 10.99
C MET A 119 2.94 17.12 9.96
N THR A 120 2.84 18.45 9.93
CA THR A 120 3.75 19.37 9.23
C THR A 120 5.21 19.17 9.68
N GLN A 121 5.42 18.59 10.85
CA GLN A 121 6.70 18.11 11.35
C GLN A 121 6.50 16.85 12.20
N THR A 122 6.99 15.70 11.75
CA THR A 122 7.28 14.60 12.69
C THR A 122 8.28 15.12 13.72
N PRO A 123 7.97 15.10 15.03
CA PRO A 123 8.94 15.47 16.04
C PRO A 123 9.96 14.35 16.11
N GLN A 124 11.08 14.44 15.40
CA GLN A 124 12.22 13.60 15.74
C GLN A 124 13.58 14.07 15.24
N LYS A 125 14.50 13.90 16.18
CA LYS A 125 15.96 14.01 16.23
C LYS A 125 16.70 13.05 15.27
N TRP A 126 16.12 12.74 14.11
CA TRP A 126 16.66 11.79 13.15
C TRP A 126 16.68 12.44 11.77
N ASP A 127 17.89 12.81 11.36
CA ASP A 127 18.35 13.18 10.03
C ASP A 127 17.88 14.51 9.41
N THR A 128 18.85 15.35 9.05
CA THR A 128 18.71 16.76 8.67
C THR A 128 18.52 17.00 7.17
N ASP A 129 18.48 15.94 6.35
CA ASP A 129 18.73 16.09 4.91
C ASP A 129 17.56 15.66 4.00
N SER A 130 16.38 15.41 4.56
CA SER A 130 15.15 15.21 3.79
C SER A 130 14.31 16.49 3.81
N VAL A 131 14.01 17.06 2.63
CA VAL A 131 12.98 18.09 2.50
C VAL A 131 11.67 17.47 3.01
N LYS A 132 11.28 17.84 4.24
CA LYS A 132 10.03 17.40 4.86
C LYS A 132 8.90 18.25 4.29
N VAL A 133 8.45 17.95 3.07
CA VAL A 133 7.14 18.44 2.64
C VAL A 133 6.13 17.62 3.44
N GLY A 134 5.38 18.27 4.33
CA GLY A 134 4.30 17.59 5.03
C GLY A 134 3.26 17.08 4.03
N ALA A 135 2.66 15.93 4.33
CA ALA A 135 1.68 15.33 3.42
C ALA A 135 0.52 16.28 3.13
N LYS A 136 0.09 17.07 4.12
CA LYS A 136 -0.96 18.08 3.95
C LYS A 136 -0.58 19.15 2.92
N GLU A 137 0.63 19.71 2.99
CA GLU A 137 1.12 20.70 2.04
C GLU A 137 1.24 20.12 0.64
N TYR A 138 1.74 18.88 0.52
CA TYR A 138 1.79 18.18 -0.76
C TYR A 138 0.38 17.99 -1.34
N LEU A 139 -0.57 17.50 -0.54
CA LEU A 139 -1.97 17.32 -0.95
C LEU A 139 -2.62 18.64 -1.37
N GLN A 140 -2.35 19.73 -0.64
CA GLN A 140 -2.83 21.07 -0.98
C GLN A 140 -2.25 21.53 -2.31
N SER A 141 -0.95 21.34 -2.54
CA SER A 141 -0.33 21.69 -3.83
C SER A 141 -0.97 20.95 -5.00
N LEU A 142 -1.37 19.68 -4.82
CA LEU A 142 -2.08 18.91 -5.84
C LEU A 142 -3.48 19.46 -6.15
N THR A 143 -4.14 20.14 -5.21
CA THR A 143 -5.45 20.77 -5.48
C THR A 143 -5.35 21.94 -6.45
N GLU A 144 -4.19 22.60 -6.50
CA GLU A 144 -3.91 23.78 -7.31
C GLU A 144 -3.08 23.44 -8.56
N ALA A 145 -2.43 22.27 -8.59
CA ALA A 145 -1.57 21.84 -9.68
C ALA A 145 -2.33 21.65 -11.02
N PRO A 146 -1.67 21.81 -12.17
CA PRO A 146 -2.20 21.41 -13.47
C PRO A 146 -2.67 19.94 -13.49
N GLN A 147 -3.69 19.61 -14.29
CA GLN A 147 -4.26 18.26 -14.30
C GLN A 147 -3.25 17.19 -14.73
N GLU A 148 -2.26 17.53 -15.55
CA GLU A 148 -1.21 16.62 -15.99
C GLU A 148 -0.23 16.21 -14.86
N GLU A 149 -0.21 16.96 -13.77
CA GLU A 149 0.62 16.72 -12.58
C GLU A 149 -0.13 16.00 -11.46
N VAL A 150 -1.47 16.03 -11.48
CA VAL A 150 -2.29 15.32 -10.50
C VAL A 150 -2.27 13.82 -10.78
N PRO A 151 -2.02 12.95 -9.78
CA PRO A 151 -2.05 11.50 -9.97
C PRO A 151 -3.41 11.01 -10.47
N ASP A 152 -3.44 9.93 -11.24
CA ASP A 152 -4.68 9.23 -11.60
C ASP A 152 -5.28 8.49 -10.38
N LEU A 153 -4.39 8.02 -9.51
CA LEU A 153 -4.73 7.34 -8.27
C LEU A 153 -3.83 7.84 -7.13
N LEU A 154 -4.45 8.39 -6.09
CA LEU A 154 -3.80 8.80 -4.86
C LEU A 154 -4.21 7.81 -3.75
N ILE A 155 -3.23 7.16 -3.12
CA ILE A 155 -3.46 6.18 -2.05
C ILE A 155 -2.84 6.71 -0.77
N LEU A 156 -3.66 6.82 0.27
CA LEU A 156 -3.31 7.34 1.58
C LEU A 156 -3.43 6.23 2.60
N ASN A 157 -2.44 6.11 3.49
CA ASN A 157 -2.48 5.19 4.61
C ASN A 157 -1.85 5.85 5.85
N THR A 158 -2.49 5.64 7.00
CA THR A 158 -2.00 6.07 8.31
C THR A 158 -2.72 5.27 9.38
N GLY A 159 -2.34 5.47 10.63
CA GLY A 159 -2.96 4.84 11.78
C GLY A 159 -2.11 3.70 12.33
N ALA A 160 -1.25 3.06 11.53
CA ALA A 160 -0.48 1.94 12.04
C ALA A 160 0.48 2.36 13.18
N TRP A 161 1.15 3.50 13.03
CA TRP A 161 1.99 4.03 14.10
C TRP A 161 1.20 4.40 15.35
N GLN A 162 0.01 4.96 15.19
CA GLN A 162 -0.92 5.30 16.28
C GLN A 162 -1.43 4.05 17.00
N LEU A 163 -1.63 2.95 16.25
CA LEU A 163 -2.13 1.67 16.75
C LEU A 163 -1.02 0.76 17.34
N SER A 164 0.23 0.96 16.91
CA SER A 164 1.41 0.16 17.35
C SER A 164 1.97 0.53 18.73
N ILE A 165 1.40 1.54 19.40
CA ILE A 165 2.04 2.14 20.57
C ILE A 165 1.85 1.25 21.81
N LYS A 166 2.99 0.70 22.30
CA LYS A 166 3.23 0.17 23.66
C LYS A 166 2.91 1.15 24.83
N HIS A 167 2.15 2.22 24.61
CA HIS A 167 1.83 3.31 25.58
C HIS A 167 0.35 3.67 25.66
N ALA A 168 -0.55 2.92 25.03
CA ALA A 168 -1.97 3.16 25.17
C ALA A 168 -2.45 2.66 26.55
N ARG A 169 -2.26 3.47 27.60
CA ARG A 169 -2.84 3.23 28.94
C ARG A 169 -4.30 3.69 29.03
N THR A 170 -4.81 4.40 28.01
CA THR A 170 -6.22 4.76 27.81
C THR A 170 -6.54 4.71 26.30
N GLU A 171 -6.78 3.50 25.79
CA GLU A 171 -6.70 3.11 24.37
C GLU A 171 -7.70 3.79 23.41
N MET A 172 -8.92 4.12 23.82
CA MET A 172 -9.92 4.61 22.85
C MET A 172 -9.92 6.13 22.65
N GLU A 173 -9.74 6.93 23.70
CA GLU A 173 -9.83 8.40 23.59
C GLU A 173 -8.70 9.01 22.74
N ILE A 174 -7.48 8.47 22.84
CA ILE A 174 -6.32 8.91 22.06
C ILE A 174 -6.49 8.51 20.59
N LEU A 175 -7.04 7.32 20.33
CA LEU A 175 -7.32 6.86 18.98
C LEU A 175 -8.45 7.70 18.38
N ASP A 176 -9.57 7.88 19.09
CA ASP A 176 -10.72 8.72 18.75
C ASP A 176 -10.27 10.12 18.33
N SER A 177 -9.48 10.81 19.16
CA SER A 177 -9.00 12.15 18.84
C SER A 177 -8.10 12.16 17.60
N THR A 178 -7.37 11.07 17.34
CA THR A 178 -6.38 11.04 16.27
C THR A 178 -7.01 10.77 14.91
N ALA A 179 -7.72 9.66 14.65
CA ALA A 179 -8.27 9.48 13.28
C ALA A 179 -9.39 10.46 12.94
N VAL A 180 -10.21 10.85 13.93
CA VAL A 180 -11.21 11.91 13.72
C VAL A 180 -10.51 13.24 13.46
N GLY A 181 -9.42 13.55 14.19
CA GLY A 181 -8.57 14.72 13.95
C GLY A 181 -7.99 14.71 12.53
N VAL A 182 -7.30 13.63 12.17
CA VAL A 182 -6.73 13.39 10.83
C VAL A 182 -7.75 13.64 9.75
N MET A 183 -8.88 12.95 9.84
CA MET A 183 -9.88 13.02 8.78
C MET A 183 -10.55 14.40 8.76
N SER A 184 -10.81 15.02 9.91
CA SER A 184 -11.40 16.36 9.96
C SER A 184 -10.49 17.41 9.33
N GLU A 185 -9.18 17.32 9.56
CA GLU A 185 -8.20 18.22 8.95
C GLU A 185 -8.01 17.98 7.45
N LEU A 186 -7.95 16.73 7.02
CA LEU A 186 -7.71 16.37 5.63
C LEU A 186 -8.98 16.41 4.77
N ARG A 187 -10.17 16.35 5.37
CA ARG A 187 -11.45 16.26 4.64
C ARG A 187 -11.61 17.34 3.56
N PRO A 188 -11.33 18.65 3.81
CA PRO A 188 -11.46 19.65 2.77
C PRO A 188 -10.54 19.38 1.56
N VAL A 189 -9.26 19.05 1.80
CA VAL A 189 -8.29 18.81 0.73
C VAL A 189 -8.61 17.50 -0.02
N LEU A 190 -8.99 16.44 0.69
CA LEU A 190 -9.36 15.17 0.07
C LEU A 190 -10.65 15.27 -0.75
N THR A 191 -11.64 16.05 -0.29
CA THR A 191 -12.85 16.32 -1.06
C THR A 191 -12.51 17.04 -2.37
N ALA A 192 -11.67 18.09 -2.31
CA ALA A 192 -11.23 18.81 -3.50
C ALA A 192 -10.46 17.91 -4.48
N LEU A 193 -9.57 17.05 -3.97
CA LEU A 193 -8.82 16.09 -4.79
C LEU A 193 -9.71 15.02 -5.41
N SER A 194 -10.73 14.54 -4.71
CA SER A 194 -11.63 13.49 -5.22
C SER A 194 -12.40 13.90 -6.49
N ALA A 195 -12.57 15.21 -6.72
CA ALA A 195 -13.16 15.73 -7.94
C ALA A 195 -12.21 15.67 -9.15
N ARG A 196 -10.91 15.51 -8.92
CA ARG A 196 -9.85 15.59 -9.93
C ARG A 196 -9.08 14.28 -10.14
N THR A 197 -9.06 13.45 -9.11
CA THR A 197 -8.37 12.16 -9.08
C THR A 197 -9.17 11.16 -8.26
N THR A 198 -8.83 9.88 -8.38
CA THR A 198 -9.33 8.89 -7.45
C THR A 198 -8.48 8.88 -6.20
N VAL A 199 -9.12 9.19 -5.09
CA VAL A 199 -8.51 9.17 -3.77
C VAL A 199 -8.94 7.89 -3.07
N VAL A 200 -7.98 7.09 -2.65
CA VAL A 200 -8.18 5.88 -1.86
C VAL A 200 -7.59 6.10 -0.48
N TRP A 201 -8.43 5.97 0.54
CA TRP A 201 -8.02 5.87 1.92
C TRP A 201 -7.90 4.38 2.28
N ALA A 202 -6.68 3.85 2.19
CA ALA A 202 -6.38 2.48 2.55
C ALA A 202 -6.32 2.38 4.08
N LEU A 203 -7.12 1.49 4.66
CA LEU A 203 -7.07 1.22 6.09
C LEU A 203 -5.72 0.60 6.45
N PRO A 204 -5.24 0.73 7.70
CA PRO A 204 -4.05 0.01 8.10
C PRO A 204 -4.34 -1.49 7.98
N ASP A 205 -3.41 -2.19 7.34
CA ASP A 205 -3.36 -3.64 7.32
C ASP A 205 -3.37 -4.20 8.77
N PRO A 206 -3.76 -5.47 8.98
CA PRO A 206 -3.77 -6.07 10.31
C PRO A 206 -2.39 -6.13 10.96
N PHE A 207 -2.39 -6.03 12.29
CA PHE A 207 -1.24 -6.38 13.13
C PHE A 207 -1.34 -7.85 13.51
N LYS A 208 -0.31 -8.63 13.19
CA LYS A 208 -0.24 -10.05 13.57
C LYS A 208 -0.25 -10.24 15.09
N GLU A 209 0.27 -9.27 15.86
CA GLU A 209 0.29 -9.33 17.34
C GLU A 209 -1.10 -9.29 17.99
N TYR A 210 -2.09 -8.73 17.31
CA TYR A 210 -3.44 -8.60 17.85
C TYR A 210 -4.38 -9.69 17.32
N ILE A 211 -3.89 -10.61 16.48
CA ILE A 211 -4.65 -11.78 16.07
C ILE A 211 -4.43 -12.87 17.13
N ASP A 212 -5.51 -13.34 17.79
CA ASP A 212 -5.41 -14.41 18.78
C ASP A 212 -5.02 -15.71 18.08
N HIS A 213 -3.90 -16.24 18.50
CA HIS A 213 -3.21 -17.39 17.97
C HIS A 213 -3.86 -18.72 18.41
N ASN A 214 -5.19 -18.83 18.38
CA ASN A 214 -5.82 -20.13 18.52
C ASN A 214 -5.69 -20.89 17.19
N PHE A 215 -4.54 -21.54 17.02
CA PHE A 215 -4.07 -22.24 15.81
C PHE A 215 -4.90 -23.47 15.41
N ASN A 216 -6.03 -23.75 16.08
CA ASN A 216 -6.97 -24.81 15.71
C ASN A 216 -7.88 -24.42 14.52
N GLY A 217 -7.34 -23.66 13.56
CA GLY A 217 -7.96 -23.41 12.26
C GLY A 217 -9.10 -22.38 12.22
N ARG A 218 -9.30 -21.57 13.27
CA ARG A 218 -10.40 -20.57 13.30
C ARG A 218 -10.00 -19.12 13.51
N GLY A 219 -8.70 -18.83 13.65
CA GLY A 219 -8.13 -17.48 13.75
C GLY A 219 -9.05 -16.46 14.42
N HIS A 220 -9.05 -16.37 15.75
CA HIS A 220 -9.90 -15.39 16.42
C HIS A 220 -9.20 -14.03 16.47
N PHE A 221 -9.91 -12.95 16.17
CA PHE A 221 -9.40 -11.61 16.46
C PHE A 221 -9.45 -11.36 17.97
N THR A 222 -8.40 -10.76 18.55
CA THR A 222 -8.48 -10.34 19.95
C THR A 222 -9.58 -9.31 20.13
N ARG A 223 -10.04 -9.14 21.37
CA ARG A 223 -10.97 -8.06 21.72
C ARG A 223 -10.41 -6.68 21.35
N GLN A 224 -9.10 -6.48 21.47
CA GLN A 224 -8.44 -5.25 21.01
C GLN A 224 -8.56 -5.07 19.50
N THR A 225 -8.29 -6.10 18.70
CA THR A 225 -8.47 -6.02 17.25
C THR A 225 -9.89 -5.71 16.84
N ASN A 226 -10.88 -6.39 17.41
CA ASN A 226 -12.28 -6.12 17.06
C ASN A 226 -12.66 -4.67 17.40
N ARG A 227 -12.16 -4.12 18.50
CA ARG A 227 -12.39 -2.71 18.87
C ARG A 227 -11.68 -1.74 17.93
N MET A 228 -10.43 -2.01 17.56
CA MET A 228 -9.70 -1.19 16.58
C MET A 228 -10.38 -1.22 15.21
N LEU A 229 -10.88 -2.39 14.80
CA LEU A 229 -11.59 -2.59 13.54
C LEU A 229 -12.92 -1.86 13.50
N GLU A 230 -13.75 -2.09 14.52
CA GLU A 230 -15.04 -1.43 14.68
C GLU A 230 -14.85 0.08 14.71
N TRP A 231 -13.81 0.55 15.41
CA TRP A 231 -13.48 1.96 15.45
C TRP A 231 -12.99 2.53 14.12
N LEU A 232 -11.97 1.93 13.48
CA LEU A 232 -11.46 2.37 12.17
C LEU A 232 -12.61 2.44 11.17
N SER A 233 -13.37 1.35 11.05
CA SER A 233 -14.51 1.25 10.15
C SER A 233 -15.57 2.32 10.44
N ASN A 234 -15.97 2.48 11.71
CA ASN A 234 -17.05 3.41 12.06
C ASN A 234 -16.61 4.88 11.98
N ALA A 235 -15.43 5.23 12.49
CA ALA A 235 -14.91 6.59 12.46
C ALA A 235 -14.61 7.04 11.03
N GLN A 236 -14.03 6.17 10.20
CA GLN A 236 -13.69 6.51 8.82
C GLN A 236 -14.91 6.51 7.91
N THR A 237 -15.91 5.63 8.12
CA THR A 237 -17.17 5.68 7.37
C THR A 237 -17.98 6.94 7.73
N ALA A 238 -18.04 7.31 9.01
CA ALA A 238 -18.79 8.49 9.46
C ALA A 238 -18.16 9.81 8.99
N LEU A 239 -16.84 9.82 8.75
CA LEU A 239 -16.09 11.01 8.36
C LEU A 239 -15.57 10.96 6.91
N GLN A 240 -15.98 9.96 6.14
CA GLN A 240 -15.55 9.75 4.77
C GLN A 240 -15.84 11.00 3.94
N PRO A 241 -14.81 11.66 3.37
CA PRO A 241 -15.04 12.78 2.48
C PRO A 241 -15.79 12.29 1.23
N PRO A 242 -16.73 13.07 0.68
CA PRO A 242 -17.40 12.72 -0.57
C PRO A 242 -16.39 12.38 -1.67
N GLY A 243 -16.63 11.31 -2.43
CA GLY A 243 -15.79 10.90 -3.56
C GLY A 243 -14.49 10.17 -3.19
N VAL A 244 -14.12 10.10 -1.90
CA VAL A 244 -12.98 9.29 -1.44
C VAL A 244 -13.42 7.83 -1.31
N ILE A 245 -12.63 6.88 -1.79
CA ILE A 245 -12.87 5.45 -1.61
C ILE A 245 -12.19 5.00 -0.32
N VAL A 246 -12.94 4.44 0.62
CA VAL A 246 -12.34 3.76 1.77
C VAL A 246 -12.07 2.32 1.38
N TRP A 247 -10.80 1.92 1.36
CA TRP A 247 -10.40 0.56 1.06
C TRP A 247 -10.08 -0.17 2.35
N ASP A 248 -11.00 -1.05 2.76
CA ASP A 248 -10.76 -2.02 3.82
C ASP A 248 -9.74 -3.07 3.34
N SER A 249 -8.46 -2.78 3.55
CA SER A 249 -7.36 -3.72 3.37
C SER A 249 -7.17 -4.62 4.59
N PHE A 250 -8.05 -4.54 5.59
CA PHE A 250 -7.94 -5.35 6.80
C PHE A 250 -8.63 -6.69 6.59
N LEU A 251 -9.94 -6.75 6.40
CA LEU A 251 -10.70 -8.01 6.49
C LEU A 251 -10.37 -9.08 5.43
N PRO A 252 -10.38 -8.79 4.11
CA PRO A 252 -10.11 -9.81 3.09
C PRO A 252 -8.64 -10.26 3.08
N LEU A 253 -7.75 -9.39 3.53
CA LEU A 253 -6.30 -9.56 3.46
C LEU A 253 -5.68 -10.08 4.76
N ALA A 254 -6.33 -9.87 5.92
CA ALA A 254 -5.89 -10.37 7.21
C ALA A 254 -5.97 -11.87 7.35
N HIS A 255 -7.02 -12.48 6.84
CA HIS A 255 -7.14 -13.93 6.84
C HIS A 255 -6.05 -14.59 5.99
N LEU A 256 -5.71 -14.01 4.84
CA LEU A 256 -4.64 -14.52 3.98
C LEU A 256 -3.26 -14.37 4.65
N SER A 257 -2.96 -13.20 5.20
CA SER A 257 -1.69 -12.94 5.92
C SER A 257 -1.47 -13.90 7.10
N LEU A 258 -2.56 -14.28 7.78
CA LEU A 258 -2.52 -15.28 8.85
C LEU A 258 -2.27 -16.70 8.29
N ILE A 259 -2.94 -17.07 7.20
CA ILE A 259 -2.77 -18.37 6.55
C ILE A 259 -1.33 -18.56 6.04
N ASP A 260 -0.73 -17.53 5.44
CA ASP A 260 0.66 -17.57 4.97
C ASP A 260 1.62 -17.93 6.11
N CYS A 261 1.49 -17.24 7.25
CA CYS A 261 2.35 -17.50 8.40
C CYS A 261 2.06 -18.85 9.06
N MET A 262 0.79 -19.29 9.10
CA MET A 262 0.45 -20.63 9.60
C MET A 262 1.04 -21.74 8.73
N ASN A 263 1.02 -21.60 7.41
CA ASN A 263 1.58 -22.58 6.49
C ASN A 263 3.11 -22.65 6.62
N ILE A 264 3.77 -21.50 6.71
CA ILE A 264 5.23 -21.42 6.87
C ILE A 264 5.69 -22.07 8.18
N ILE A 265 5.05 -21.71 9.31
CA ILE A 265 5.40 -22.23 10.64
C ILE A 265 5.01 -23.70 10.78
N GLY A 266 3.79 -24.06 10.35
CA GLY A 266 3.22 -25.39 10.53
C GLY A 266 3.87 -26.48 9.67
N HIS A 267 4.42 -26.12 8.51
CA HIS A 267 5.10 -27.08 7.63
C HIS A 267 6.61 -27.13 7.81
N GLY A 268 7.18 -26.35 8.74
CA GLY A 268 8.64 -26.29 8.96
C GLY A 268 9.42 -25.98 7.68
N LEU A 269 8.83 -25.20 6.78
CA LEU A 269 9.41 -24.89 5.48
C LEU A 269 10.70 -24.10 5.69
N ASP A 270 11.79 -24.59 5.10
CA ASP A 270 13.03 -23.82 5.02
C ASP A 270 12.83 -22.67 4.03
N LEU A 271 12.51 -21.51 4.58
CA LEU A 271 12.28 -20.28 3.82
C LEU A 271 13.50 -19.87 2.99
N GLN A 272 14.70 -20.31 3.36
CA GLN A 272 15.92 -20.05 2.58
C GLN A 272 16.01 -20.89 1.30
N ALA A 273 15.22 -21.97 1.19
CA ALA A 273 15.26 -22.91 0.08
C ALA A 273 14.18 -22.68 -1.00
N LEU A 274 13.27 -21.72 -0.81
CA LEU A 274 12.16 -21.48 -1.75
C LEU A 274 12.62 -20.59 -2.95
N PRO A 275 12.48 -21.04 -4.22
CA PRO A 275 13.06 -20.36 -5.40
C PRO A 275 12.58 -18.93 -5.65
N HIS A 276 11.31 -18.63 -5.34
CA HIS A 276 10.74 -17.29 -5.46
C HIS A 276 10.98 -16.42 -4.22
N TYR A 277 11.43 -17.01 -3.11
CA TYR A 277 11.86 -16.32 -1.89
C TYR A 277 13.33 -15.88 -1.94
N ALA A 278 14.15 -16.43 -2.83
CA ALA A 278 15.55 -15.98 -2.97
C ALA A 278 15.67 -14.50 -3.39
N VAL A 279 14.65 -13.98 -4.07
CA VAL A 279 14.51 -12.57 -4.46
C VAL A 279 14.13 -11.68 -3.28
N PHE A 280 13.41 -12.26 -2.34
CA PHE A 280 12.96 -11.65 -1.10
C PHE A 280 13.78 -12.24 0.04
N ASN A 281 15.04 -11.80 0.12
CA ASN A 281 16.04 -12.12 1.14
C ASN A 281 15.41 -12.45 2.50
N THR A 282 16.09 -13.23 3.35
CA THR A 282 15.79 -13.65 4.76
C THR A 282 15.12 -12.64 5.72
N LEU A 283 14.86 -11.43 5.25
CA LEU A 283 14.04 -10.36 5.80
C LEU A 283 12.54 -10.44 5.45
N ILE A 284 12.10 -11.17 4.41
CA ILE A 284 10.65 -11.46 4.22
C ILE A 284 10.22 -12.69 5.04
N SER A 285 11.14 -13.61 5.34
CA SER A 285 10.94 -14.54 6.46
C SER A 285 10.83 -13.84 7.82
N TRP A 286 11.28 -12.58 7.92
CA TRP A 286 11.06 -11.72 9.08
C TRP A 286 9.61 -11.30 9.20
N GLU A 287 8.80 -11.27 8.14
CA GLU A 287 7.42 -10.75 8.22
C GLU A 287 6.50 -11.64 9.06
N CYS A 288 6.74 -12.96 9.17
CA CYS A 288 6.00 -13.79 10.12
C CYS A 288 6.54 -13.70 11.56
N ALA A 289 7.80 -13.30 11.74
CA ALA A 289 8.39 -13.05 13.07
C ALA A 289 8.06 -11.63 13.59
N GLU A 290 8.01 -10.66 12.68
CA GLU A 290 7.64 -9.27 12.90
C GLU A 290 6.12 -9.18 12.95
N ARG A 291 5.60 -8.74 14.08
CA ARG A 291 4.16 -8.78 14.32
C ARG A 291 3.39 -7.60 13.70
N LEU A 292 4.10 -6.72 12.99
CA LEU A 292 3.59 -5.43 12.55
C LEU A 292 3.21 -5.38 11.07
N HIS A 293 3.85 -6.12 10.17
CA HIS A 293 3.61 -6.00 8.73
C HIS A 293 2.88 -7.21 8.15
N THR A 294 2.16 -7.01 7.04
CA THR A 294 1.46 -8.04 6.27
C THR A 294 2.41 -8.89 5.44
N GLY A 295 1.98 -10.11 5.09
CA GLY A 295 2.77 -11.01 4.25
C GLY A 295 2.67 -10.71 2.75
N ILE A 296 3.58 -11.32 1.98
CA ILE A 296 3.71 -11.10 0.54
C ILE A 296 2.47 -11.46 -0.30
N GLU A 297 1.76 -12.56 -0.02
CA GLU A 297 0.57 -12.92 -0.82
C GLU A 297 -0.54 -11.89 -0.58
N THR A 298 -0.71 -11.42 0.65
CA THR A 298 -1.60 -10.30 0.98
C THR A 298 -1.25 -9.04 0.19
N LEU A 299 0.03 -8.64 0.18
CA LEU A 299 0.48 -7.47 -0.58
C LEU A 299 0.27 -7.66 -2.09
N SER A 300 0.53 -8.85 -2.61
CA SER A 300 0.29 -9.19 -4.01
C SER A 300 -1.19 -9.01 -4.36
N VAL A 301 -2.11 -9.57 -3.56
CA VAL A 301 -3.55 -9.39 -3.75
C VAL A 301 -3.95 -7.91 -3.71
N ALA A 302 -3.40 -7.12 -2.79
CA ALA A 302 -3.67 -5.69 -2.73
C ALA A 302 -3.25 -4.99 -4.04
N VAL A 303 -2.05 -5.26 -4.54
CA VAL A 303 -1.56 -4.74 -5.82
C VAL A 303 -2.50 -5.16 -6.97
N GLN A 304 -2.95 -6.42 -7.00
CA GLN A 304 -3.90 -6.90 -8.00
C GLN A 304 -5.22 -6.11 -7.96
N MET A 305 -5.81 -5.91 -6.78
CA MET A 305 -7.06 -5.14 -6.62
C MET A 305 -6.91 -3.70 -7.12
N MET A 306 -5.81 -3.05 -6.79
CA MET A 306 -5.51 -1.70 -7.25
C MET A 306 -5.34 -1.64 -8.78
N LEU A 307 -4.59 -2.57 -9.38
CA LEU A 307 -4.44 -2.64 -10.83
C LEU A 307 -5.78 -2.89 -11.52
N ASN A 308 -6.63 -3.77 -10.98
CA ASN A 308 -7.99 -3.96 -11.47
C ASN A 308 -8.77 -2.64 -11.50
N HIS A 309 -8.69 -1.83 -10.44
CA HIS A 309 -9.37 -0.54 -10.38
C HIS A 309 -8.92 0.45 -11.48
N ILE A 310 -7.61 0.48 -11.78
CA ILE A 310 -7.03 1.40 -12.77
C ILE A 310 -7.24 0.90 -14.21
N CYS A 311 -7.19 -0.42 -14.39
CA CYS A 311 -7.04 -1.05 -15.71
C CYS A 311 -8.33 -1.62 -16.28
N ASN A 312 -9.27 -2.07 -15.46
CA ASN A 312 -10.48 -2.73 -15.94
C ASN A 312 -11.34 -1.85 -16.88
N PRO A 313 -11.43 -0.52 -16.70
CA PRO A 313 -12.14 0.32 -17.67
C PRO A 313 -11.53 0.35 -19.08
N TYR A 314 -10.27 -0.09 -19.24
CA TYR A 314 -9.51 0.00 -20.49
C TYR A 314 -9.19 -1.38 -21.08
N LEU A 315 -9.53 -2.46 -20.39
CA LEU A 315 -9.25 -3.82 -20.80
C LEU A 315 -10.56 -4.62 -20.95
N PRO A 316 -10.61 -5.61 -21.86
CA PRO A 316 -11.80 -6.43 -22.01
C PRO A 316 -12.00 -7.35 -20.80
N GLY A 317 -13.28 -7.58 -20.45
CA GLY A 317 -13.73 -8.53 -19.44
C GLY A 317 -14.58 -7.89 -18.33
N GLN A 318 -15.22 -8.74 -17.52
CA GLN A 318 -15.94 -8.33 -16.32
C GLN A 318 -15.20 -8.88 -15.10
N TYR A 319 -14.49 -8.01 -14.39
CA TYR A 319 -13.70 -8.33 -13.21
C TYR A 319 -14.13 -7.44 -12.05
N CYS A 320 -13.75 -7.81 -10.82
CA CYS A 320 -13.95 -6.96 -9.65
C CYS A 320 -13.30 -5.58 -9.81
N CYS A 321 -13.73 -4.62 -8.99
CA CYS A 321 -13.16 -3.26 -8.97
C CYS A 321 -13.37 -2.48 -10.27
N ASN A 322 -14.34 -2.87 -11.10
CA ASN A 322 -14.83 -2.04 -12.21
C ASN A 322 -15.69 -0.90 -11.62
N ARG A 323 -15.51 0.34 -12.10
CA ARG A 323 -16.23 1.51 -11.57
C ARG A 323 -17.72 1.48 -11.87
#